data_AF-A0A3B9P4Y2-F1
#
_entry.id   AF-A0A3B9P4Y2-F1
#
_cell.length_a   1.000
_cell.length_b   1.000
_cell.length_c   1.000
_cell.angle_alpha   90.00
_cell.angle_beta   90.00
_cell.angle_gamma   90.00
#
_symmetry.space_group_name_H-M   'P 1'
#
loop_
_entity.id
_entity.type
_entity.pdbx_description
1 polymer ?
#
loop_
_entity_poly.entity_id
_entity_poly.type
_entity_poly.pdbx_seq_one_letter_code
_entity_poly.pdbx_strand_id
1 'polypeptide(L)' 'VIWANNPNVSTLDGDYYTGDAIKDDANIYAKYAVTSNNLLVYADAQYRYVNHSSTGGSATGPAIFDRTFNFFNPK' A
#
# COMPACT_ATOMS: atom_id res chain seq x y z
N VAL A 1 -7.42 17.00 -8.58
CA VAL A 1 -8.44 16.72 -9.63
C VAL A 1 -9.80 16.88 -8.99
N ILE A 2 -10.62 17.82 -9.48
CA ILE A 2 -11.99 18.04 -9.00
C ILE A 2 -12.90 17.24 -9.94
N TRP A 3 -13.65 16.28 -9.39
CA TRP A 3 -14.35 15.25 -10.17
C TRP A 3 -15.77 15.61 -10.59
N ALA A 4 -16.35 16.74 -10.16
CA ALA A 4 -17.62 17.25 -10.67
C ALA A 4 -17.80 18.74 -10.35
N ASN A 5 -18.43 19.49 -11.26
CA ASN A 5 -18.88 20.87 -11.05
C ASN A 5 -20.41 20.85 -11.20
N ASN A 6 -21.16 21.09 -10.10
CA ASN A 6 -22.62 20.93 -9.93
C ASN A 6 -23.19 19.49 -9.95
N PRO A 7 -22.86 18.63 -8.96
CA PRO A 7 -23.63 17.42 -8.76
C PRO A 7 -25.01 17.77 -8.20
N ASN A 8 -26.07 17.28 -8.85
CA ASN A 8 -27.46 17.41 -8.38
C ASN A 8 -27.72 16.31 -7.33
N VAL A 9 -26.99 16.37 -6.21
CA VAL A 9 -27.08 15.40 -5.10
C VAL A 9 -27.92 15.99 -3.98
N SER A 10 -28.98 15.29 -3.60
CA SER A 10 -29.72 15.63 -2.38
C SER A 10 -28.77 15.48 -1.19
N THR A 11 -28.74 16.45 -0.28
CA THR A 11 -27.88 16.47 0.93
C THR A 11 -28.25 15.40 1.98
N LEU A 12 -28.84 14.28 1.55
CA LEU A 12 -29.10 13.09 2.34
C LEU A 12 -27.99 12.03 2.17
N ASP A 13 -26.84 12.43 1.62
CA ASP A 13 -25.68 11.56 1.50
C ASP A 13 -25.17 11.21 2.91
N GLY A 14 -25.17 9.91 3.24
CA GLY A 14 -24.47 9.43 4.42
C GLY A 14 -22.98 9.75 4.30
N ASP A 15 -22.33 10.02 5.43
CA ASP A 15 -20.89 10.22 5.51
C ASP A 15 -20.16 8.91 5.14
N TYR A 16 -19.98 8.69 3.84
CA TYR A 16 -19.30 7.53 3.30
C TYR A 16 -17.86 7.91 2.94
N TYR A 17 -16.91 7.04 3.27
CA TYR A 17 -15.47 7.26 3.05
C TYR A 17 -14.89 8.43 3.86
N THR A 18 -15.57 8.84 4.93
CA THR A 18 -15.03 9.75 5.94
C THR A 18 -14.23 8.96 6.96
N GLY A 19 -12.97 9.32 7.15
CA GLY A 19 -12.08 8.67 8.11
C GLY A 19 -10.61 8.89 7.80
N ASP A 20 -9.76 8.68 8.80
CA ASP A 20 -8.31 8.78 8.67
C ASP A 20 -7.68 7.39 8.50
N ALA A 21 -6.66 7.32 7.64
CA ALA A 21 -5.87 6.11 7.42
C ALA A 21 -4.38 6.42 7.42
N ILE A 22 -3.58 5.54 8.03
CA ILE A 22 -2.13 5.64 8.13
C ILE A 22 -1.51 4.41 7.47
N LYS A 23 -0.55 4.65 6.57
CA LYS A 23 0.20 3.59 5.88
C LYS A 23 1.69 3.74 6.14
N ASP A 24 2.22 2.89 7.00
CA ASP A 24 3.65 2.79 7.30
C ASP A 24 4.33 1.78 6.36
N ASP A 25 5.49 2.14 5.82
CA ASP A 25 6.17 1.39 4.76
C ASP A 25 7.67 1.29 5.03
N ALA A 26 8.20 0.05 5.01
CA ALA A 26 9.62 -0.22 5.20
C ALA A 26 10.12 -1.21 4.15
N ASN A 27 11.35 -1.00 3.66
CA ASN A 27 11.95 -1.79 2.59
C ASN A 27 13.39 -2.18 2.95
N ILE A 28 13.74 -3.45 2.75
CA ILE A 28 15.08 -4.00 2.93
C ILE A 28 15.53 -4.62 1.62
N TYR A 29 16.79 -4.38 1.24
CA TYR A 29 17.37 -4.82 -0.02
C TYR A 29 18.66 -5.59 0.24
N ALA A 30 18.85 -6.70 -0.49
CA ALA A 30 20.10 -7.44 -0.55
C ALA A 30 20.51 -7.61 -2.00
N LYS A 31 21.80 -7.39 -2.29
CA LYS A 31 22.39 -7.59 -3.62
C LYS A 31 23.76 -8.20 -3.48
N TYR A 32 24.04 -9.21 -4.30
CA TYR A 32 25.33 -9.88 -4.35
C TYR A 32 25.75 -10.13 -5.79
N ALA A 33 27.04 -9.96 -6.06
CA ALA A 33 27.64 -10.25 -7.36
C ALA A 33 29.03 -10.82 -7.16
N VAL A 34 29.34 -11.90 -7.88
CA VAL A 34 30.66 -12.54 -7.85
C VAL A 34 31.07 -12.93 -9.26
N THR A 35 32.36 -12.76 -9.55
CA THR A 35 32.98 -13.20 -10.80
C THR A 35 34.00 -14.29 -10.50
N SER A 36 33.91 -15.41 -11.22
CA SER A 36 34.87 -16.51 -11.11
C SER A 36 35.03 -17.18 -12.47
N ASN A 37 36.25 -17.41 -12.94
CA ASN A 37 36.55 -18.07 -14.22
C ASN A 37 35.75 -17.51 -15.42
N ASN A 38 35.72 -16.18 -15.57
CA ASN A 38 34.96 -15.48 -16.62
C ASN A 38 33.43 -15.67 -16.55
N LEU A 39 32.89 -16.27 -15.48
CA LEU A 39 31.46 -16.36 -15.19
C LEU A 39 31.06 -15.27 -14.19
N LEU A 40 30.02 -14.51 -14.53
CA LEU A 40 29.36 -13.56 -13.62
C LEU A 40 28.10 -14.22 -13.05
N VAL A 41 28.02 -14.27 -11.73
CA VAL A 41 26.82 -14.67 -11.00
C VAL A 41 26.36 -13.48 -10.18
N TYR A 42 25.07 -13.16 -10.28
CA TYR A 42 24.43 -12.10 -9.51
C TYR A 42 23.12 -12.60 -8.93
N ALA A 43 22.73 -12.02 -7.81
CA ALA A 43 21.43 -12.23 -7.18
C ALA A 43 21.01 -10.95 -6.46
N ASP A 44 19.72 -10.62 -6.54
CA ASP A 44 19.16 -9.59 -5.68
C ASP A 44 17.78 -9.97 -5.13
N ALA A 45 17.45 -9.40 -3.99
CA ALA A 45 16.15 -9.60 -3.36
C ALA A 45 15.74 -8.35 -2.60
N GLN A 46 14.43 -8.10 -2.59
CA GLN A 46 13.78 -7.07 -1.78
C GLN A 46 12.72 -7.71 -0.90
N TYR A 47 12.68 -7.26 0.36
CA TYR A 47 11.56 -7.48 1.27
C TYR A 47 10.91 -6.13 1.60
N ARG A 48 9.58 -6.04 1.49
CA ARG A 48 8.79 -4.86 1.82
C ARG A 48 7.72 -5.21 2.84
N TYR A 49 7.69 -4.44 3.91
CA TYR A 49 6.70 -4.48 4.97
C TYR A 49 5.81 -3.25 4.86
N VAL A 50 4.49 -3.47 4.85
CA VAL A 50 3.50 -2.38 4.86
C VAL A 50 2.50 -2.65 5.98
N ASN A 51 2.37 -1.73 6.93
CA ASN A 51 1.23 -1.69 7.84
C ASN A 51 0.25 -0.61 7.34
N HIS A 52 -1.04 -0.95 7.29
CA HIS A 52 -2.09 -0.02 6.91
C HIS A 52 -3.23 -0.10 7.91
N SER A 53 -3.42 0.99 8.64
CA SER A 53 -4.51 1.17 9.59
C SER A 53 -5.50 2.22 9.07
N SER A 54 -6.78 2.02 9.37
CA SER A 54 -7.86 2.91 8.96
C SER A 54 -8.91 3.00 10.05
N THR A 55 -9.49 4.19 10.17
CA THR A 55 -10.65 4.51 11.00
C THR A 55 -11.74 5.11 10.11
N GLY A 56 -13.01 5.03 10.51
CA GLY A 56 -14.12 5.65 9.78
C GLY A 56 -15.10 4.69 9.10
N GLY A 57 -15.83 5.18 8.10
CA GLY A 57 -16.98 4.50 7.49
C GLY A 57 -16.85 4.29 5.98
N SER A 58 -17.47 3.22 5.48
CA SER A 58 -17.65 2.94 4.05
C SER A 58 -19.13 2.84 3.69
N ALA A 59 -19.44 2.76 2.40
CA ALA A 59 -20.79 2.54 1.89
C ALA A 59 -21.50 1.30 2.47
N THR A 60 -20.75 0.33 2.98
CA THR A 60 -21.27 -0.96 3.47
C THR A 60 -21.05 -1.21 4.96
N GLY A 61 -20.54 -0.23 5.72
CA GLY A 61 -20.26 -0.36 7.15
C GLY A 61 -18.89 0.18 7.58
N PRO A 62 -18.43 -0.10 8.81
CA PRO A 62 -17.16 0.41 9.33
C PRO A 62 -15.96 0.04 8.44
N ALA A 63 -15.13 1.03 8.11
CA ALA A 63 -13.87 0.87 7.39
C ALA A 63 -12.68 0.81 8.36
N ILE A 64 -12.87 0.10 9.47
CA ILE A 64 -11.90 0.00 10.55
C ILE A 64 -11.08 -1.27 10.36
N PHE A 65 -9.79 -1.12 10.10
CA PHE A 65 -8.89 -2.26 9.96
C PHE A 65 -7.47 -1.86 10.35
N ASP A 66 -6.71 -2.86 10.77
CA ASP A 66 -5.25 -2.84 10.88
C ASP A 66 -4.74 -4.08 10.16
N ARG A 67 -4.00 -3.88 9.06
CA ARG A 67 -3.54 -4.97 8.20
C ARG A 67 -2.08 -4.79 7.85
N THR A 68 -1.36 -5.90 7.96
CA THR A 68 0.03 -5.99 7.54
C THR A 68 0.14 -6.76 6.23
N PHE A 69 0.90 -6.21 5.30
CA PHE A 69 1.22 -6.82 4.01
C PHE A 69 2.74 -7.02 3.90
N ASN A 70 3.12 -8.19 3.39
CA ASN A 70 4.51 -8.57 3.20
C ASN A 70 4.73 -8.91 1.73
N PHE A 71 5.75 -8.31 1.13
CA PHE A 71 6.11 -8.56 -0.26
C PHE A 71 7.56 -9.01 -0.33
N PHE A 72 7.80 -10.12 -1.03
CA PHE A 72 9.13 -10.62 -1.34
C PHE A 72 9.33 -10.60 -2.86
N ASN A 73 10.41 -9.98 -3.32
CA ASN A 73 10.71 -9.74 -4.73
C ASN A 73 12.15 -10.16 -5.05
N PRO A 74 12.39 -11.47 -5.33
CA PRO A 74 13.69 -11.97 -5.77
C PRO A 74 13.89 -11.71 -7.27
N LYS A 75 15.12 -11.39 -7.68
CA LYS A 75 15.51 -11.16 -9.07
C LYS A 75 16.86 -11.78 -9.42
#